data_AF-A0AAD3RSY5-F1
#
_entry.id   AF-A0AAD3RSY5-F1
#
_cell.length_a   1.000
_cell.length_b   1.000
_cell.length_c   1.000
_cell.angle_alpha   90.00
_cell.angle_beta   90.00
_cell.angle_gamma   90.00
#
_symmetry.space_group_name_H-M   'P 1'
#
loop_
_entity.id
_entity.type
_entity.pdbx_description
1 polymer ?
#
loop_
_entity_poly.entity_id
_entity_poly.type
_entity_poly.pdbx_seq_one_letter_code
_entity_poly.pdbx_strand_id
1 'polypeptide(L)'
;MKGWDDLTHCRILFELLAEAGRNERIRAILTENTDGVRALLMEALKAGQSRGEVDPDLDPKHTSAVLVVILDAAPMLPLMASDIGFKESRKLITTMVSRFLRPAT
;
A
#
# COMPACT_ATOMS: atom_id res chain seq x y z
N MET A 1 15.46 -15.40 11.69
CA MET A 1 15.83 -15.23 10.27
C MET A 1 16.50 -13.87 10.12
N LYS A 2 17.75 -13.82 9.64
CA LYS A 2 18.36 -12.55 9.19
C LYS A 2 17.51 -12.09 8.00
N GLY A 3 16.83 -10.96 8.17
CA GLY A 3 15.82 -10.45 7.23
C GLY A 3 16.39 -10.22 5.84
N TRP A 4 15.58 -10.52 4.84
CA TRP A 4 15.84 -10.20 3.45
C TRP A 4 15.81 -8.67 3.34
N ASP A 5 16.76 -8.05 2.64
CA ASP A 5 16.81 -6.59 2.55
C ASP A 5 15.53 -6.02 1.90
N ASP A 6 15.23 -4.75 2.19
CA ASP A 6 14.00 -4.09 1.73
C ASP A 6 13.92 -4.05 0.20
N LEU A 7 15.04 -3.93 -0.50
CA LEU A 7 15.10 -3.89 -1.97
C LEU A 7 14.74 -5.24 -2.61
N THR A 8 15.15 -6.35 -1.99
CA THR A 8 14.87 -7.70 -2.48
C THR A 8 13.38 -8.03 -2.39
N HIS A 9 12.68 -7.59 -1.35
CA HIS A 9 11.23 -7.74 -1.25
C HIS A 9 10.49 -7.00 -2.37
N CYS A 10 10.96 -5.80 -2.69
CA CYS A 10 10.32 -4.96 -3.71
C CYS A 10 10.50 -5.55 -5.11
N ARG A 11 11.68 -6.13 -5.38
CA ARG A 11 11.93 -6.86 -6.62
C ARG A 11 10.95 -8.02 -6.82
N ILE A 12 10.73 -8.84 -5.79
CA ILE A 12 9.82 -10.00 -5.86
C ILE A 12 8.38 -9.54 -6.14
N LEU A 13 7.91 -8.48 -5.49
CA LEU A 13 6.57 -7.95 -5.74
C LEU A 13 6.37 -7.57 -7.22
N PHE A 14 7.34 -6.87 -7.83
CA PHE A 14 7.22 -6.46 -9.23
C PHE A 14 7.32 -7.64 -10.21
N GLU A 15 8.15 -8.63 -9.91
CA GLU A 15 8.20 -9.88 -10.69
C GLU A 15 6.86 -10.64 -10.64
N LEU A 16 6.25 -10.73 -9.45
CA LEU A 16 4.94 -11.34 -9.28
C LEU A 16 3.84 -10.56 -10.03
N LEU A 17 3.85 -9.23 -9.97
CA LEU A 17 2.90 -8.39 -10.71
C LEU A 17 3.06 -8.57 -12.24
N ALA A 18 4.29 -8.64 -12.72
CA ALA A 18 4.57 -8.89 -14.14
C ALA A 18 4.10 -10.30 -14.57
N GLU A 19 4.36 -11.32 -13.74
CA GLU A 19 3.93 -12.70 -13.99
C GLU A 19 2.39 -12.84 -13.97
N ALA A 20 1.68 -12.18 -13.06
CA ALA A 20 0.22 -12.19 -13.01
C ALA A 20 -0.44 -11.69 -14.30
N GLY A 21 0.24 -10.84 -15.07
CA GLY A 21 -0.21 -10.42 -16.40
C GLY A 21 -0.36 -11.58 -17.39
N ARG A 22 0.43 -12.65 -17.23
CA ARG A 22 0.51 -13.80 -18.16
C ARG A 22 0.25 -15.18 -17.53
N ASN A 23 0.04 -15.26 -16.22
CA ASN A 23 -0.17 -16.50 -15.49
C ASN A 23 -1.35 -16.38 -14.50
N GLU A 24 -2.46 -17.06 -14.83
CA GLU A 24 -3.71 -16.97 -14.07
C GLU A 24 -3.57 -17.48 -12.63
N ARG A 25 -2.72 -18.49 -12.39
CA ARG A 25 -2.48 -19.00 -11.04
C ARG A 25 -1.81 -17.96 -10.16
N ILE A 26 -0.79 -17.28 -10.69
CA ILE A 26 -0.08 -16.22 -9.97
C ILE A 26 -1.00 -15.01 -9.76
N ARG A 27 -1.82 -14.68 -10.76
CA ARG A 27 -2.86 -13.65 -10.61
C ARG A 27 -3.82 -13.97 -9.49
N ALA A 28 -4.31 -15.20 -9.39
CA ALA A 28 -5.22 -15.62 -8.34
C ALA A 28 -4.60 -15.46 -6.94
N ILE A 29 -3.35 -15.88 -6.76
CA ILE A 29 -2.61 -15.73 -5.50
C ILE A 29 -2.48 -14.25 -5.11
N LEU A 30 -2.09 -13.38 -6.07
CA LEU A 30 -1.98 -11.95 -5.82
C LEU A 30 -3.33 -11.33 -5.47
N THR A 31 -4.40 -11.65 -6.21
CA THR A 31 -5.75 -11.16 -5.92
C THR A 31 -6.20 -11.55 -4.52
N GLU A 32 -6.04 -12.83 -4.13
CA GLU A 32 -6.43 -13.32 -2.81
C GLU A 32 -5.68 -12.59 -1.69
N ASN A 33 -4.35 -12.43 -1.84
CA ASN A 33 -3.54 -11.69 -0.88
C ASN A 33 -3.94 -10.22 -0.78
N THR A 34 -4.09 -9.54 -1.92
CA THR A 34 -4.49 -8.14 -1.98
C THR A 34 -5.89 -7.93 -1.38
N ASP A 35 -6.84 -8.84 -1.64
CA ASP A 35 -8.19 -8.76 -1.08
C ASP A 35 -8.18 -8.96 0.44
N GLY A 36 -7.36 -9.87 0.97
CA GLY A 36 -7.16 -10.02 2.41
C GLY A 36 -6.63 -8.76 3.08
N VAL A 37 -5.59 -8.14 2.51
CA VAL A 37 -5.02 -6.87 3.02
C VAL A 37 -6.05 -5.74 2.95
N ARG A 38 -6.77 -5.62 1.84
CA ARG A 38 -7.82 -4.60 1.65
C ARG A 38 -8.96 -4.75 2.65
N ALA A 39 -9.36 -5.97 2.98
CA ALA A 39 -10.38 -6.23 3.99
C ALA A 39 -9.96 -5.71 5.36
N LEU A 40 -8.72 -6.00 5.79
CA LEU A 40 -8.18 -5.51 7.07
C LEU A 40 -8.10 -3.98 7.12
N LEU A 41 -7.61 -3.34 6.04
CA LEU A 41 -7.54 -1.89 5.95
C LEU A 41 -8.93 -1.24 5.93
N MET A 42 -9.89 -1.83 5.23
CA MET A 42 -11.27 -1.36 5.21
C MET A 42 -11.88 -1.33 6.62
N GLU A 43 -11.69 -2.40 7.41
CA GLU A 43 -12.19 -2.45 8.79
C GLU A 43 -11.48 -1.44 9.70
N ALA A 44 -10.17 -1.24 9.52
CA ALA A 44 -9.43 -0.20 10.25
C ALA A 44 -9.95 1.22 9.94
N LEU A 45 -10.24 1.51 8.66
CA LEU A 45 -10.81 2.79 8.23
C LEU A 45 -12.19 3.02 8.84
N LYS A 46 -13.09 2.02 8.79
CA LYS A 46 -14.41 2.10 9.42
C LYS A 46 -14.32 2.37 10.93
N ALA A 47 -13.41 1.68 11.61
CA ALA A 47 -13.20 1.88 13.04
C ALA A 47 -12.65 3.29 13.34
N GLY A 48 -11.77 3.83 12.48
CA GLY A 48 -11.30 5.21 12.57
C GLY A 48 -12.42 6.23 12.36
N GLN A 49 -13.28 6.01 11.36
CA GLN A 49 -14.45 6.85 11.08
C GLN A 49 -15.42 6.86 12.26
N SER A 50 -15.70 5.71 12.88
CA SER A 50 -16.58 5.64 14.05
C SER A 50 -16.04 6.39 15.28
N ARG A 51 -14.72 6.62 15.34
CA ARG A 51 -14.06 7.41 16.39
C ARG A 51 -13.85 8.88 16.03
N GLY A 52 -14.22 9.30 14.81
CA GLY A 52 -13.93 10.64 14.30
C GLY A 52 -12.44 10.89 14.03
N GLU A 53 -11.63 9.84 13.90
CA GLU A 53 -10.19 9.93 13.61
C GLU A 53 -9.90 9.93 12.10
N VAL A 54 -10.83 9.37 11.31
CA VAL A 54 -10.76 9.29 9.85
C VAL A 54 -11.96 10.02 9.26
N ASP A 55 -11.73 10.72 8.14
CA ASP A 55 -12.77 11.44 7.40
C ASP A 55 -13.97 10.52 7.07
N PRO A 56 -15.19 10.86 7.55
CA PRO A 56 -16.38 10.04 7.34
C PRO A 56 -16.83 9.99 5.87
N ASP A 57 -16.39 10.91 5.02
CA ASP A 57 -16.81 11.00 3.62
C ASP A 57 -15.97 10.10 2.68
N LEU A 58 -14.90 9.48 3.19
CA LEU A 58 -14.10 8.52 2.45
C LEU A 58 -14.82 7.17 2.34
N ASP A 59 -14.96 6.62 1.12
CA ASP A 59 -15.38 5.23 0.91
C ASP A 59 -14.28 4.27 1.42
N PRO A 60 -14.51 3.48 2.49
CA PRO A 60 -13.48 2.59 3.03
C PRO A 60 -13.02 1.52 2.03
N LYS A 61 -13.90 1.09 1.10
CA LYS A 61 -13.58 0.06 0.11
C LYS A 61 -12.65 0.57 -0.98
N HIS A 62 -12.92 1.75 -1.55
CA HIS A 62 -12.02 2.37 -2.51
C HIS A 62 -10.74 2.87 -1.84
N THR A 63 -10.86 3.48 -0.68
CA THR A 63 -9.72 4.05 0.05
C THR A 63 -8.69 2.96 0.38
N SER A 64 -9.12 1.79 0.87
CA SER A 64 -8.20 0.68 1.13
C SER A 64 -7.46 0.21 -0.12
N ALA A 65 -8.13 0.15 -1.28
CA ALA A 65 -7.50 -0.24 -2.54
C ALA A 65 -6.41 0.76 -2.97
N VAL A 66 -6.70 2.06 -2.89
CA VAL A 66 -5.73 3.12 -3.23
C VAL A 66 -4.53 3.11 -2.29
N LEU A 67 -4.76 2.94 -0.98
CA LEU A 67 -3.68 2.89 0.00
C LEU A 67 -2.71 1.73 -0.24
N VAL A 68 -3.22 0.55 -0.61
CA VAL A 68 -2.36 -0.60 -0.96
C VAL A 68 -1.45 -0.25 -2.13
N VAL A 69 -2.00 0.31 -3.22
CA VAL A 69 -1.20 0.64 -4.42
C VAL A 69 -0.12 1.68 -4.12
N ILE A 70 -0.41 2.71 -3.32
CA ILE A 70 0.58 3.73 -2.95
C ILE A 70 1.76 3.09 -2.19
N LEU A 71 1.45 2.19 -1.26
CA LEU A 71 2.47 1.53 -0.43
C LEU A 71 3.29 0.51 -1.23
N ASP A 72 2.64 -0.25 -2.12
CA ASP A 72 3.29 -1.23 -2.99
C ASP A 72 4.22 -0.58 -4.03
N ALA A 73 3.88 0.62 -4.52
CA ALA A 73 4.67 1.35 -5.51
C ALA A 73 5.79 2.19 -4.90
N ALA A 74 5.65 2.63 -3.64
CA ALA A 74 6.63 3.47 -2.95
C ALA A 74 8.10 3.01 -3.06
N PRO A 75 8.40 1.70 -2.98
CA PRO A 75 9.77 1.23 -3.08
C PRO A 75 10.35 1.22 -4.50
N MET A 76 9.55 1.52 -5.55
CA MET A 76 10.09 1.74 -6.90
C MET A 76 10.96 2.98 -6.97
N LEU A 77 10.71 3.99 -6.14
CA LEU A 77 11.30 5.31 -6.32
C LEU A 77 12.85 5.30 -6.26
N PRO A 78 13.50 4.59 -5.31
CA PRO A 78 14.96 4.46 -5.32
C PRO A 78 15.54 3.70 -6.53
N LEU A 79 14.73 2.88 -7.23
CA LEU A 79 15.16 2.22 -8.48
C LEU A 79 15.16 3.18 -9.67
N MET A 80 14.33 4.23 -9.63
CA MET A 80 14.17 5.21 -10.71
C MET A 80 15.00 6.47 -10.50
N ALA A 81 15.28 6.83 -9.24
CA ALA A 81 16.02 8.03 -8.86
C ALA A 81 17.02 7.67 -7.75
N SER A 82 18.28 7.45 -8.14
CA SER A 82 19.34 6.94 -7.26
C SER A 82 19.74 7.89 -6.13
N ASP A 83 19.37 9.16 -6.23
CA ASP A 83 19.55 10.20 -5.21
C ASP A 83 18.45 10.20 -4.14
N ILE A 84 17.37 9.41 -4.33
CA ILE A 84 16.24 9.35 -3.42
C ILE A 84 16.35 8.16 -2.46
N GLY A 85 16.45 8.47 -1.16
CA GLY A 85 16.49 7.46 -0.10
C GLY A 85 15.10 6.97 0.35
N PHE A 86 14.95 5.66 0.52
CA PHE A 86 13.71 5.02 0.98
C PHE A 86 13.12 5.63 2.27
N LYS A 87 14.00 5.98 3.23
CA LYS A 87 13.59 6.54 4.52
C LYS A 87 12.85 7.88 4.39
N GLU A 88 13.31 8.76 3.51
CA GLU A 88 12.68 10.07 3.31
C GLU A 88 11.38 9.93 2.53
N SER A 89 11.34 9.07 1.51
CA SER A 89 10.10 8.73 0.79
C SER A 89 9.02 8.20 1.74
N ARG A 90 9.39 7.31 2.67
CA ARG A 90 8.47 6.77 3.68
C ARG A 90 7.86 7.89 4.54
N LYS A 91 8.65 8.87 5.00
CA LYS A 91 8.14 9.99 5.79
C LYS A 91 7.13 10.84 5.02
N LEU A 92 7.40 11.10 3.74
CA LEU A 92 6.51 11.87 2.87
C LEU A 92 5.20 11.13 2.63
N ILE A 93 5.26 9.82 2.38
CA ILE A 93 4.07 8.98 2.21
C ILE A 93 3.24 8.93 3.49
N THR A 94 3.89 8.73 4.65
CA THR A 94 3.19 8.79 5.94
C THR A 94 2.48 10.14 6.10
N THR A 95 3.16 11.25 5.78
CA THR A 95 2.55 12.58 5.86
C THR A 95 1.34 12.72 4.93
N MET A 96 1.47 12.26 3.67
CA MET A 96 0.41 12.31 2.68
C MET A 96 -0.82 11.50 3.12
N VAL A 97 -0.60 10.24 3.54
CA VAL A 97 -1.67 9.34 4.02
C VAL A 97 -2.32 9.92 5.28
N SER A 98 -1.54 10.38 6.26
CA SER A 98 -2.10 10.98 7.48
C SER A 98 -2.91 12.23 7.22
N ARG A 99 -2.54 13.06 6.24
CA ARG A 99 -3.32 14.25 5.87
C ARG A 99 -4.58 13.88 5.10
N PHE A 100 -4.46 12.94 4.16
CA PHE A 100 -5.58 12.47 3.35
C PHE A 100 -6.68 11.82 4.19
N LEU A 101 -6.31 11.06 5.23
CA LEU A 101 -7.28 10.36 6.08
C LEU A 101 -7.94 11.26 7.13
N ARG A 102 -7.39 12.44 7.43
CA ARG A 102 -7.93 13.30 8.50
C ARG A 102 -9.30 13.86 8.11
N PRO A 103 -10.25 13.95 9.04
CA PRO A 103 -11.50 14.65 8.79
C PRO A 103 -11.27 16.08 8.31
N ALA A 104 -12.09 16.52 7.34
CA ALA A 104 -12.21 17.94 7.03
C ALA A 104 -12.63 18.69 8.31
N THR A 105 -11.91 19.77 8.61
CA THR A 105 -12.20 20.63 9.77
C THR A 105 -13.32 21.60 9.45
#